data_AF-A0A812YXJ3-F1
#
_entry.id   AF-A0A812YXJ3-F1
#
_cell.length_a   1.000
_cell.length_b   1.000
_cell.length_c   1.000
_cell.angle_alpha   90.00
_cell.angle_beta   90.00
_cell.angle_gamma   90.00
#
_symmetry.space_group_name_H-M   'P 1'
#
loop_
_entity.id
_entity.type
_entity.pdbx_description
1 polymer ?
#
loop_
_entity_poly.entity_id
_entity_poly.type
_entity_poly.pdbx_seq_one_letter_code
_entity_poly.pdbx_strand_id
1 'polypeptide(L)'
;VVKELGGHSIERKMTAGGKVIHEIIGADATAMTVIFRMHQSHPILSGFVTNTVLPHEGEVGGGATEGDKEPESCVIDYTMCWEAKPGAPEDAVKQMQDMLPKSCVNAVTHAKELMEKAAKGEPE
;
A
#
# COMPACT_ATOMS: atom_id res chain seq x y z
N VAL A 1 5.01 9.38 13.66
CA VAL A 1 4.65 8.56 14.83
C VAL A 1 4.07 7.25 14.34
N VAL A 2 4.59 6.13 14.84
CA VAL A 2 4.08 4.79 14.57
C VAL A 2 3.68 4.17 15.90
N LYS A 3 2.51 3.54 15.96
CA LYS A 3 2.00 2.83 17.13
C LYS A 3 1.57 1.42 16.70
N GLU A 4 2.03 0.40 17.40
CA GLU A 4 1.60 -0.98 17.15
C GLU A 4 0.17 -1.20 17.66
N LEU A 5 -0.65 -1.89 16.86
CA LEU A 5 -2.03 -2.24 17.21
C LEU A 5 -2.22 -3.75 17.45
N GLY A 6 -1.20 -4.57 17.18
CA GLY A 6 -1.26 -6.03 17.20
C GLY A 6 -1.72 -6.62 15.85
N GLY A 7 -1.61 -7.95 15.69
CA GLY A 7 -2.11 -8.66 14.49
C GLY A 7 -1.56 -8.13 13.18
N HIS A 8 -0.24 -7.89 13.10
CA HIS A 8 0.44 -7.32 11.94
C HIS A 8 -0.11 -5.95 11.48
N SER A 9 -0.66 -5.18 12.42
CA SER A 9 -1.21 -3.85 12.15
C SER A 9 -0.52 -2.75 12.96
N ILE A 10 -0.34 -1.59 12.31
CA ILE A 10 0.22 -0.37 12.90
C ILE A 10 -0.69 0.82 12.59
N GLU A 11 -0.68 1.81 13.47
CA GLU A 11 -1.20 3.15 13.22
C GLU A 11 -0.04 4.07 12.88
N ARG A 12 -0.12 4.75 11.74
CA ARG A 12 0.91 5.68 11.27
C ARG A 12 0.31 7.08 11.16
N LYS A 13 0.99 8.05 11.78
CA LYS A 13 0.75 9.48 11.58
C LYS A 13 2.04 10.15 11.15
N MET A 14 2.05 10.72 9.95
CA MET A 14 3.22 11.38 9.37
C MET A 14 2.83 12.68 8.66
N THR A 15 3.82 13.56 8.50
CA THR A 15 3.68 14.76 7.68
C THR A 15 4.46 14.55 6.40
N ALA A 16 3.81 14.65 5.25
CA ALA A 16 4.42 14.54 3.94
C ALA A 16 3.92 15.67 3.03
N GLY A 17 4.82 16.45 2.42
CA GLY A 17 4.45 17.57 1.56
C GLY A 17 3.54 18.60 2.22
N GLY A 18 3.71 18.84 3.53
CA GLY A 18 2.87 19.75 4.32
C GLY A 18 1.49 19.20 4.71
N LYS A 19 1.15 17.96 4.32
CA LYS A 19 -0.12 17.30 4.67
C LYS A 19 0.10 16.27 5.76
N VAL A 20 -0.87 16.16 6.68
CA VAL A 20 -0.89 15.10 7.70
C VAL A 20 -1.59 13.88 7.12
N ILE A 21 -0.84 12.79 7.02
CA ILE A 21 -1.37 11.47 6.66
C ILE A 21 -1.55 10.70 7.96
N HIS A 22 -2.77 10.22 8.21
CA HIS A 22 -3.12 9.42 9.38
C HIS A 22 -3.88 8.19 8.93
N GLU A 23 -3.30 7.01 9.18
CA GLU A 23 -3.78 5.75 8.64
C GLU A 23 -3.48 4.57 9.57
N ILE A 24 -4.19 3.49 9.31
CA ILE A 24 -3.96 2.16 9.88
C ILE A 24 -3.44 1.30 8.74
N ILE A 25 -2.26 0.71 8.93
CA ILE A 25 -1.63 -0.21 7.98
C ILE A 25 -1.75 -1.60 8.57
N GLY A 26 -2.32 -2.54 7.82
CA GLY A 26 -2.37 -3.96 8.17
C GLY A 26 -1.70 -4.80 7.09
N ALA A 27 -1.06 -5.90 7.47
CA ALA A 27 -0.47 -6.85 6.55
C ALA A 27 -1.08 -8.25 6.73
N ASP A 28 -1.38 -8.91 5.62
CA ASP A 28 -1.74 -10.31 5.55
C ASP A 28 -0.67 -11.04 4.72
N ALA A 29 0.16 -11.82 5.40
CA ALA A 29 1.24 -12.57 4.77
C ALA A 29 0.71 -13.73 3.91
N THR A 30 -0.42 -14.33 4.26
CA THR A 30 -1.02 -15.43 3.49
C THR A 30 -1.54 -14.93 2.15
N ALA A 31 -2.20 -13.77 2.15
CA ALA A 31 -2.67 -13.12 0.93
C ALA A 31 -1.60 -12.24 0.25
N MET A 32 -0.37 -12.18 0.78
CA MET A 32 0.71 -11.28 0.33
C MET A 32 0.23 -9.85 0.09
N THR A 33 -0.60 -9.35 1.01
CA THR A 33 -1.35 -8.10 0.86
C THR A 33 -1.06 -7.14 2.01
N VAL A 34 -0.82 -5.88 1.68
CA VAL A 34 -0.78 -4.77 2.65
C VAL A 34 -1.95 -3.83 2.39
N ILE A 35 -2.65 -3.45 3.45
CA ILE A 35 -3.82 -2.58 3.43
C ILE A 35 -3.49 -1.28 4.15
N PHE A 36 -3.58 -0.16 3.44
CA PHE A 36 -3.44 1.20 3.97
C PHE A 36 -4.83 1.81 4.10
N ARG A 37 -5.38 1.84 5.30
CA ARG A 37 -6.71 2.40 5.58
C ARG A 37 -6.58 3.79 6.16
N MET A 38 -7.28 4.78 5.61
CA MET A 38 -7.34 6.10 6.25
C MET A 38 -7.94 5.99 7.65
N HIS A 39 -7.32 6.70 8.59
CA HIS A 39 -7.82 6.74 9.95
C HIS A 39 -9.19 7.43 10.00
N GLN A 40 -10.05 7.00 10.92
CA GLN A 40 -11.42 7.51 11.04
C GLN A 40 -11.46 9.02 11.36
N SER A 41 -10.40 9.59 11.93
CA SER A 41 -10.29 11.03 12.18
C SER A 41 -9.96 11.86 10.94
N HIS A 42 -9.70 11.25 9.77
CA HIS A 42 -9.40 12.00 8.55
C HIS A 42 -10.65 12.79 8.12
N PRO A 43 -10.57 14.11 7.89
CA PRO A 43 -11.77 14.96 7.77
C PRO A 43 -12.44 14.91 6.38
N ILE A 44 -11.71 14.54 5.33
CA ILE A 44 -12.18 14.69 3.93
C ILE A 44 -12.68 13.37 3.34
N LEU A 45 -11.86 12.32 3.43
CA LEU A 45 -12.14 11.02 2.82
C LEU A 45 -12.16 9.89 3.88
N SER A 46 -12.94 8.85 3.62
CA SER A 46 -12.80 7.50 4.18
C SER A 46 -12.43 6.53 3.05
N GLY A 47 -11.74 5.44 3.39
CA GLY A 47 -11.28 4.51 2.37
C GLY A 47 -9.97 3.79 2.70
N PHE A 48 -9.48 3.06 1.71
CA PHE A 48 -8.26 2.30 1.78
C PHE A 48 -7.58 2.13 0.41
N VAL A 49 -6.32 1.72 0.47
CA VAL A 49 -5.57 1.13 -0.63
C VAL A 49 -5.13 -0.26 -0.22
N THR A 50 -5.24 -1.23 -1.10
CA THR A 50 -4.56 -2.53 -0.96
C THR A 50 -3.45 -2.61 -1.97
N ASN A 51 -2.31 -3.18 -1.57
CA ASN A 51 -1.25 -3.61 -2.46
C ASN A 51 -1.08 -5.11 -2.27
N THR A 52 -1.30 -5.88 -3.33
CA THR A 52 -1.21 -7.35 -3.33
C THR A 52 -0.11 -7.77 -4.28
N VAL A 53 0.82 -8.57 -3.78
CA VAL A 53 1.88 -9.17 -4.60
C VAL A 53 1.35 -10.46 -5.19
N LEU A 54 1.34 -10.54 -6.51
CA LEU A 54 0.92 -11.70 -7.29
C LEU A 54 2.10 -12.21 -8.12
N PRO A 55 2.25 -13.53 -8.31
CA PRO A 55 3.13 -14.06 -9.34
C PRO A 55 2.71 -13.54 -10.72
N HIS A 56 3.67 -13.36 -11.63
CA HIS A 56 3.34 -13.00 -13.01
C HIS A 56 2.53 -14.11 -13.70
N GLU A 57 1.59 -13.76 -14.58
CA GLU A 57 0.75 -14.76 -15.26
C GLU A 57 1.61 -15.78 -16.02
N GLY A 58 1.37 -17.07 -15.76
CA GLY A 58 2.14 -18.18 -16.34
C GLY A 58 3.35 -18.61 -15.50
N GLU A 59 3.79 -17.79 -14.54
CA GLU A 59 4.73 -18.22 -13.49
C GLU A 59 3.92 -18.88 -12.37
N VAL A 60 3.81 -20.21 -12.41
CA VAL A 60 3.20 -20.96 -11.32
C VAL A 60 4.19 -20.94 -10.15
N GLY A 61 4.03 -19.98 -9.23
CA GLY A 61 4.57 -20.08 -7.89
C GLY A 61 3.91 -21.29 -7.24
N GLY A 62 4.61 -22.41 -7.28
CA GLY A 62 3.99 -23.68 -6.96
C GLY A 62 3.54 -23.72 -5.49
N GLY A 63 2.36 -24.31 -5.30
CA GLY A 63 1.75 -24.43 -4.00
C GLY A 63 2.42 -25.54 -3.21
N ALA A 64 2.97 -25.19 -2.04
CA ALA A 64 3.14 -26.05 -0.87
C ALA A 64 3.71 -27.47 -1.09
N THR A 65 4.49 -27.70 -2.15
CA THR A 65 5.21 -28.96 -2.36
C THR A 65 6.70 -28.70 -2.55
N GLU A 66 7.52 -29.56 -1.94
CA GLU A 66 8.98 -29.47 -2.01
C GLU A 66 9.44 -29.58 -3.48
N GLY A 67 9.83 -28.45 -4.07
CA GLY A 67 10.31 -28.38 -5.46
C GLY A 67 9.86 -27.15 -6.23
N ASP A 68 8.95 -26.37 -5.69
CA ASP A 68 8.42 -25.18 -6.34
C ASP A 68 9.49 -24.07 -6.41
N LYS A 69 9.79 -23.64 -7.64
CA LYS A 69 10.68 -22.48 -7.86
C LYS A 69 9.93 -21.21 -7.49
N GLU A 70 10.60 -20.34 -6.74
CA GLU A 70 10.12 -18.98 -6.54
C GLU A 70 9.92 -18.30 -7.92
N PRO A 71 8.83 -17.53 -8.10
CA PRO A 71 8.61 -16.80 -9.34
C PRO A 71 9.78 -15.84 -9.62
N GLU A 72 10.18 -15.76 -10.89
CA GLU A 72 11.24 -14.85 -11.34
C GLU A 72 10.75 -13.39 -11.40
N SER A 73 9.43 -13.20 -11.51
CA SER A 73 8.80 -11.89 -11.53
C SER A 73 7.44 -11.85 -10.80
N CYS A 74 7.08 -10.67 -10.31
CA CYS A 74 5.79 -10.45 -9.66
C CYS A 74 5.09 -9.21 -10.23
N VAL A 75 3.77 -9.20 -10.09
CA VAL A 75 2.90 -8.06 -10.34
C VAL A 75 2.42 -7.53 -8.99
N ILE A 76 2.44 -6.21 -8.82
CA ILE A 76 1.82 -5.57 -7.65
C ILE A 76 0.49 -4.98 -8.12
N ASP A 77 -0.60 -5.65 -7.74
CA ASP A 77 -1.94 -5.14 -7.94
C ASP A 77 -2.28 -4.17 -6.82
N TYR A 78 -2.73 -2.98 -7.18
CA TYR A 78 -3.24 -2.01 -6.22
C TYR A 78 -4.71 -1.71 -6.47
N THR A 79 -5.52 -1.76 -5.40
CA THR A 79 -6.93 -1.37 -5.44
C THR A 79 -7.16 -0.18 -4.54
N MET A 80 -7.87 0.81 -5.05
CA MET A 80 -8.20 2.04 -4.33
C MET A 80 -9.71 2.12 -4.14
N CYS A 81 -10.16 2.21 -2.89
CA CYS A 81 -11.57 2.45 -2.56
C CYS A 81 -11.68 3.64 -1.61
N TRP A 82 -12.27 4.74 -2.08
CA TRP A 82 -12.33 6.00 -1.34
C TRP A 82 -13.71 6.62 -1.54
N GLU A 83 -14.22 7.23 -0.48
CA GLU A 83 -15.48 7.97 -0.49
C GLU A 83 -15.28 9.32 0.22
N ALA A 84 -16.02 10.32 -0.24
CA ALA A 84 -16.06 11.62 0.44
C ALA A 84 -16.88 11.50 1.72
N LYS A 85 -16.40 12.11 2.80
CA LYS A 85 -17.16 12.20 4.04
C LYS A 85 -18.27 13.25 3.92
N PRO A 86 -19.40 13.08 4.63
CA PRO A 86 -20.43 14.10 4.70
C PRO A 86 -19.86 15.46 5.13
N GLY A 87 -20.14 16.51 4.36
CA GLY A 87 -19.67 17.87 4.64
C GLY A 87 -18.23 18.17 4.23
N ALA A 88 -17.53 17.23 3.57
CA ALA A 88 -16.20 17.49 3.01
C ALA A 88 -16.30 18.52 1.84
N PRO A 89 -15.42 19.54 1.80
CA PRO A 89 -15.37 20.49 0.68
C PRO A 89 -15.08 19.78 -0.65
N GLU A 90 -15.88 20.07 -1.68
CA GLU A 90 -15.78 19.40 -3.00
C GLU A 90 -14.41 19.59 -3.67
N ASP A 91 -13.81 20.78 -3.52
CA ASP A 91 -12.49 21.11 -4.02
C ASP A 91 -11.40 20.28 -3.33
N ALA A 92 -11.50 20.10 -2.02
CA ALA A 92 -10.60 19.28 -1.23
C ALA A 92 -10.73 17.79 -1.58
N VAL A 93 -11.96 17.30 -1.79
CA VAL A 93 -12.24 15.93 -2.27
C VAL A 93 -11.59 15.71 -3.62
N LYS A 94 -11.83 16.60 -4.59
CA LYS A 94 -11.27 16.52 -5.94
C LYS A 94 -9.74 16.54 -5.93
N GLN A 95 -9.13 17.45 -5.16
CA GLN A 95 -7.68 17.53 -5.03
C GLN A 95 -7.07 16.21 -4.53
N MET A 96 -7.71 15.56 -3.56
CA MET A 96 -7.27 14.28 -3.05
C MET A 96 -7.44 13.18 -4.11
N GLN A 97 -8.61 13.10 -4.76
CA GLN A 97 -8.87 12.11 -5.82
C GLN A 97 -7.88 12.21 -7.00
N ASP A 98 -7.45 13.42 -7.36
CA ASP A 98 -6.45 13.64 -8.42
C ASP A 98 -5.02 13.26 -7.98
N MET A 99 -4.70 13.43 -6.69
CA MET A 99 -3.36 13.23 -6.14
C MET A 99 -3.07 11.77 -5.80
N LEU A 100 -4.05 11.07 -5.22
CA LEU A 100 -3.85 9.77 -4.59
C LEU A 100 -3.43 8.67 -5.58
N PRO A 101 -4.01 8.54 -6.78
CA PRO A 101 -3.57 7.52 -7.74
C PRO A 101 -2.09 7.66 -8.10
N LYS A 102 -1.61 8.88 -8.34
CA LYS A 102 -0.20 9.16 -8.60
C LYS A 102 0.68 8.82 -7.41
N SER A 103 0.20 9.13 -6.19
CA SER A 103 0.92 8.79 -4.97
C SER A 103 1.06 7.27 -4.78
N CYS A 104 0.03 6.49 -5.10
CA CYS A 104 0.08 5.03 -5.02
C CYS A 104 1.06 4.45 -6.04
N VAL A 105 1.01 4.91 -7.30
CA VAL A 105 1.96 4.48 -8.34
C VAL A 105 3.40 4.79 -7.92
N ASN A 106 3.67 6.02 -7.47
CA ASN A 106 5.00 6.41 -7.02
C ASN A 106 5.50 5.56 -5.84
N ALA A 107 4.63 5.20 -4.90
CA ALA A 107 4.99 4.34 -3.77
C ALA A 107 5.35 2.92 -4.22
N VAL A 108 4.60 2.34 -5.16
CA VAL A 108 4.88 1.00 -5.72
C VAL A 108 6.18 1.03 -6.53
N THR A 109 6.39 2.06 -7.37
CA THR A 109 7.64 2.23 -8.12
C THR A 109 8.83 2.37 -7.18
N HIS A 110 8.71 3.15 -6.11
CA HIS A 110 9.78 3.30 -5.14
C HIS A 110 10.09 1.99 -4.39
N ALA A 111 9.07 1.22 -4.01
CA ALA A 111 9.27 -0.08 -3.40
C ALA A 111 10.00 -1.04 -4.35
N LYS A 112 9.63 -1.05 -5.64
CA LYS A 112 10.36 -1.80 -6.67
C LYS A 112 11.84 -1.42 -6.72
N GLU A 113 12.15 -0.12 -6.76
CA GLU A 113 13.55 0.36 -6.80
C GLU A 113 14.35 -0.10 -5.57
N LEU A 114 13.76 -0.04 -4.37
CA LEU A 114 14.41 -0.51 -3.14
C LEU A 114 14.67 -2.03 -3.19
N MET A 115 13.70 -2.81 -3.67
CA MET A 115 13.86 -4.26 -3.81
C MET A 115 14.94 -4.63 -4.83
N GLU A 116 14.99 -3.95 -5.98
CA GLU A 116 16.01 -4.17 -7.00
C GLU A 116 17.42 -3.80 -6.50
N LYS A 117 17.55 -2.75 -5.68
CA LYS A 117 18.82 -2.38 -5.03
C LYS A 117 19.25 -3.43 -4.01
N ALA A 118 18.33 -3.87 -3.16
CA ALA A 118 18.59 -4.91 -2.16
C ALA A 118 19.04 -6.23 -2.82
N ALA A 119 18.40 -6.63 -3.91
CA ALA A 119 18.78 -7.81 -4.69
C ALA A 119 20.19 -7.72 -5.30
N LYS A 120 20.68 -6.50 -5.57
CA LYS A 120 22.04 -6.23 -6.05
C LYS A 120 23.06 -6.07 -4.92
N GLY A 121 22.63 -6.10 -3.66
CA GLY A 121 23.50 -5.88 -2.49
C GLY A 121 23.91 -4.41 -2.30
N GLU A 122 23.17 -3.47 -2.88
CA GLU A 122 23.42 -2.03 -2.69
C GLU A 122 22.84 -1.56 -1.33
N PRO A 123 23.57 -0.79 -0.52
CA PRO A 123 23.07 -0.28 0.76
C PRO A 123 21.98 0.80 0.57
N GLU A 124 21.08 0.91 1.55
CA GLU A 124 19.98 1.90 1.63
C GLU A 124 20.46 3.36 1.73
#